data_AF-A0A973AUM2-F1
#
_entry.id   AF-A0A973AUM2-F1
#
_cell.length_a   1.000
_cell.length_b   1.000
_cell.length_c   1.000
_cell.angle_alpha   90.00
_cell.angle_beta   90.00
_cell.angle_gamma   90.00
#
_symmetry.space_group_name_H-M   'P 1'
#
loop_
_entity.id
_entity.type
_entity.pdbx_description
1 polymer ?
#
loop_
_entity_poly.entity_id
_entity_poly.type
_entity_poly.pdbx_seq_one_letter_code
_entity_poly.pdbx_strand_id
1 'polypeptide(L)'
;MKLSLLLSNSLFISFSFTSFAAPISFDLRNVGGDNFVSSVKSQDGGTCWTHGTMAAIESNLLKTNQWKNNGENGEPNLAEYHLDWWNGFNEHFNSDISPAKQGLSVHEGGDYLVAAAYLSRGGAVRDLDGQSFSSAPKFHADTYHRYYVRDIEWLTAGEQNQTINDIKNALMENGVVGTALDWDSAFYSSSKNTFYQPASSEELPNHAVSIIGWDDNKITQAPNKGAWLVKNSWGTGWGEKGYFWISYFDKTSAHHIQMGAISFKNVERLSYDKIYTHDYHGWRDTKLGITEAFNAFTSEGGPTGKETLKSVSFITAATDVLYLISIYRTFKNGQLEDMVSLTDGGFHHSGFHTVDLDQSVELNKGAPFYVQIKLSHGGHAFDKTSDVPVLLGGSSRTIVPSIAKPGESFYLNNGTWVDLNKENKSANFCIKALTNY
;
A
#
# COMPACT_ATOMS: atom_id res chain seq x y z
N MET A 1 5.56 -30.09 31.11
CA MET A 1 6.75 -29.34 31.57
C MET A 1 6.39 -27.87 31.48
N LYS A 2 6.23 -27.17 32.61
CA LYS A 2 5.77 -25.76 32.65
C LYS A 2 6.86 -24.89 32.02
N LEU A 3 6.63 -24.37 30.82
CA LEU A 3 7.50 -23.35 30.23
C LEU A 3 7.17 -22.02 30.92
N SER A 4 8.07 -21.59 31.80
CA SER A 4 8.07 -20.24 32.34
C SER A 4 8.25 -19.24 31.20
N LEU A 5 7.25 -18.37 30.97
CA LEU A 5 7.42 -17.16 30.18
C LEU A 5 8.52 -16.32 30.84
N LEU A 6 9.71 -16.36 30.27
CA LEU A 6 10.69 -15.29 30.43
C LEU A 6 10.18 -14.13 29.57
N LEU A 7 9.46 -13.20 30.21
CA LEU A 7 9.33 -11.85 29.70
C LEU A 7 10.76 -11.30 29.61
N SER A 8 11.34 -11.25 28.41
CA SER A 8 12.53 -10.45 28.17
C SER A 8 12.15 -9.01 28.51
N ASN A 9 12.85 -8.44 29.50
CA ASN A 9 12.87 -7.00 29.70
C ASN A 9 13.55 -6.38 28.47
N SER A 10 12.78 -6.15 27.41
CA SER A 10 13.22 -5.37 26.28
C SER A 10 13.44 -3.96 26.80
N LEU A 11 14.71 -3.58 26.87
CA LEU A 11 15.18 -2.27 27.27
C LEU A 11 14.53 -1.25 26.31
N PHE A 12 13.59 -0.45 26.83
CA PHE A 12 13.01 0.66 26.07
C PHE A 12 14.11 1.66 25.76
N ILE A 13 14.69 1.57 24.56
CA ILE A 13 15.35 2.71 23.94
C ILE A 13 14.20 3.61 23.51
N SER A 14 13.86 4.59 24.35
CA SER A 14 13.09 5.74 23.90
C SER A 14 13.91 6.40 22.79
N PHE A 15 13.53 6.20 21.54
CA PHE A 15 14.00 7.04 20.46
C PHE A 15 13.45 8.44 20.72
N SER A 16 14.22 9.27 21.43
CA SER A 16 14.01 10.71 21.42
C SER A 16 14.35 11.20 20.02
N PHE A 17 13.37 11.18 19.13
CA PHE A 17 13.44 12.01 17.94
C PHE A 17 13.51 13.45 18.42
N THR A 18 14.64 14.11 18.18
CA THR A 18 14.67 15.57 18.16
C THR A 18 13.75 15.99 17.03
N SER A 19 12.48 16.26 17.36
CA SER A 19 11.51 16.89 16.46
C SER A 19 12.02 18.31 16.18
N PHE A 20 12.89 18.45 15.18
CA PHE A 20 13.05 19.74 14.53
C PHE A 20 11.70 20.08 13.93
N ALA A 21 11.16 21.24 14.31
CA ALA A 21 9.94 21.73 13.68
C ALA A 21 10.16 21.74 12.16
N ALA A 22 9.25 21.10 11.42
CA ALA A 22 9.31 21.06 9.97
C ALA A 22 9.44 22.50 9.43
N PRO A 23 10.21 22.73 8.35
CA PRO A 23 10.37 24.07 7.79
C PRO A 23 9.01 24.64 7.36
N ILE A 24 8.92 25.98 7.34
CA ILE A 24 7.72 26.71 6.91
C ILE A 24 7.31 26.32 5.48
N SER A 25 8.28 26.04 4.61
CA SER A 25 8.06 25.54 3.26
C SER A 25 9.08 24.47 2.90
N PHE A 26 8.70 23.61 1.97
CA PHE A 26 9.52 22.50 1.49
C PHE A 26 9.09 22.14 0.07
N ASP A 27 10.05 21.78 -0.77
CA ASP A 27 9.82 21.42 -2.16
C ASP A 27 10.75 20.28 -2.55
N LEU A 28 10.20 19.09 -2.81
CA LEU A 28 10.98 17.91 -3.21
C LEU A 28 11.74 18.12 -4.52
N ARG A 29 11.40 19.12 -5.32
CA ARG A 29 12.13 19.45 -6.56
C ARG A 29 13.49 20.09 -6.29
N ASN A 30 13.73 20.57 -5.07
CA ASN A 30 14.98 21.19 -4.67
C ASN A 30 15.20 21.04 -3.16
N VAL A 31 15.76 19.90 -2.75
CA VAL A 31 16.19 19.64 -1.37
C VAL A 31 17.70 19.59 -1.35
N GLY A 32 18.34 20.68 -0.91
CA GLY A 32 19.80 20.77 -0.90
C GLY A 32 20.45 20.79 -2.29
N GLY A 33 19.71 21.13 -3.34
CA GLY A 33 20.16 21.08 -4.74
C GLY A 33 19.73 19.83 -5.50
N ASP A 34 19.21 18.81 -4.80
CA ASP A 34 18.74 17.57 -5.40
C ASP A 34 17.23 17.60 -5.70
N ASN A 35 16.84 16.95 -6.79
CA ASN A 35 15.44 16.76 -7.18
C ASN A 35 15.00 15.32 -6.89
N PHE A 36 13.95 15.17 -6.09
CA PHE A 36 13.35 13.90 -5.69
C PHE A 36 11.97 13.66 -6.31
N VAL A 37 11.64 14.38 -7.39
CA VAL A 37 10.37 14.28 -8.12
C VAL A 37 10.67 13.99 -9.60
N SER A 38 10.18 12.86 -10.11
CA SER A 38 10.21 12.53 -11.54
C SER A 38 9.41 13.51 -12.38
N SER A 39 9.62 13.53 -13.69
CA SER A 39 8.89 14.41 -14.62
C SER A 39 7.36 14.25 -14.56
N VAL A 40 6.65 15.33 -14.90
CA VAL A 40 5.18 15.33 -15.01
C VAL A 40 4.78 14.51 -16.24
N LYS A 41 3.97 13.47 -16.01
CA LYS A 41 3.39 12.62 -17.05
C LYS A 41 2.01 13.14 -17.48
N SER A 42 1.48 12.59 -18.57
CA SER A 42 0.13 12.85 -19.05
C SER A 42 -0.65 11.55 -19.04
N GLN A 43 -1.69 11.48 -18.21
CA GLN A 43 -2.58 10.34 -18.12
C GLN A 43 -3.54 10.31 -19.30
N ASP A 44 -4.12 9.13 -19.50
CA ASP A 44 -5.26 8.89 -20.36
C ASP A 44 -6.32 8.12 -19.56
N GLY A 45 -7.60 8.39 -19.79
CA GLY A 45 -8.69 7.82 -18.99
C GLY A 45 -8.67 8.23 -17.51
N GLY A 46 -9.45 7.52 -16.70
CA GLY A 46 -9.51 7.58 -15.23
C GLY A 46 -8.33 6.89 -14.53
N THR A 47 -7.10 7.07 -15.00
CA THR A 47 -5.90 6.39 -14.49
C THR A 47 -5.07 7.22 -13.50
N CYS A 48 -5.58 8.37 -13.04
CA CYS A 48 -4.86 9.28 -12.13
C CYS A 48 -4.31 8.60 -10.86
N TRP A 49 -5.05 7.64 -10.30
CA TRP A 49 -4.63 6.86 -9.12
C TRP A 49 -3.33 6.09 -9.37
N THR A 50 -3.14 5.54 -10.58
CA THR A 50 -1.91 4.85 -10.97
C THR A 50 -0.73 5.82 -11.08
N HIS A 51 -0.93 7.01 -11.66
CA HIS A 51 0.11 8.03 -11.73
C HIS A 51 0.49 8.56 -10.34
N GLY A 52 -0.49 8.75 -9.45
CA GLY A 52 -0.25 9.13 -8.06
C GLY A 52 0.58 8.08 -7.31
N THR A 53 0.25 6.79 -7.50
CA THR A 53 1.02 5.67 -6.96
C THR A 53 2.45 5.64 -7.51
N MET A 54 2.63 5.69 -8.84
CA MET A 54 3.96 5.61 -9.44
C MET A 54 4.82 6.81 -9.05
N ALA A 55 4.28 8.03 -9.01
CA ALA A 55 5.03 9.20 -8.57
C ALA A 55 5.55 9.09 -7.13
N ALA A 56 4.77 8.48 -6.23
CA ALA A 56 5.21 8.21 -4.85
C ALA A 56 6.37 7.20 -4.80
N ILE A 57 6.23 6.08 -5.52
CA ILE A 57 7.25 5.03 -5.59
C ILE A 57 8.54 5.55 -6.25
N GLU A 58 8.42 6.26 -7.37
CA GLU A 58 9.53 6.89 -8.09
C GLU A 58 10.29 7.88 -7.19
N SER A 59 9.58 8.67 -6.39
CA SER A 59 10.20 9.58 -5.43
C SER A 59 10.97 8.86 -4.33
N ASN A 60 10.42 7.76 -3.79
CA ASN A 60 11.13 6.95 -2.79
C ASN A 60 12.40 6.32 -3.38
N LEU A 61 12.34 5.84 -4.63
CA LEU A 61 13.49 5.29 -5.35
C LEU A 61 14.60 6.34 -5.58
N LEU A 62 14.24 7.61 -5.81
CA LEU A 62 15.19 8.72 -5.86
C LEU A 62 15.78 9.00 -4.47
N LYS A 63 14.93 9.14 -3.45
CA LYS A 63 15.34 9.45 -2.07
C LYS A 63 16.31 8.43 -1.48
N THR A 64 16.10 7.16 -1.78
CA THR A 64 16.91 6.04 -1.27
C THR A 64 18.08 5.68 -2.21
N ASN A 65 18.21 6.36 -3.35
CA ASN A 65 19.13 6.01 -4.44
C ASN A 65 18.94 4.58 -5.02
N GLN A 66 17.85 3.89 -4.68
CA GLN A 66 17.62 2.52 -5.10
C GLN A 66 17.53 2.39 -6.62
N TRP A 67 16.97 3.36 -7.34
CA TRP A 67 16.94 3.32 -8.80
C TRP A 67 18.34 3.18 -9.41
N LYS A 68 19.24 4.09 -9.03
CA LYS A 68 20.62 4.13 -9.49
C LYS A 68 21.41 2.92 -8.99
N ASN A 69 21.21 2.51 -7.74
CA ASN A 69 21.89 1.34 -7.16
C ASN A 69 21.53 0.04 -7.87
N ASN A 70 20.31 -0.04 -8.44
CA ASN A 70 19.86 -1.15 -9.25
C ASN A 70 20.29 -1.05 -10.73
N GLY A 71 21.20 -0.13 -11.07
CA GLY A 71 21.80 0.00 -12.39
C GLY A 71 20.91 0.67 -13.43
N GLU A 72 19.82 1.33 -13.01
CA GLU A 72 18.97 2.08 -13.92
C GLU A 72 19.57 3.44 -14.29
N ASN A 73 19.24 3.91 -15.49
CA ASN A 73 19.68 5.21 -15.99
C ASN A 73 18.54 6.24 -15.93
N GLY A 74 18.90 7.52 -15.76
CA GLY A 74 17.92 8.61 -15.72
C GLY A 74 17.09 8.63 -14.44
N GLU A 75 15.94 9.30 -14.50
CA GLU A 75 14.95 9.29 -13.42
C GLU A 75 14.15 7.97 -13.42
N PRO A 76 13.61 7.54 -12.27
CA PRO A 76 12.62 6.48 -12.22
C PRO A 76 11.44 6.74 -13.13
N ASN A 77 11.10 5.73 -13.93
CA ASN A 77 9.91 5.72 -14.77
C ASN A 77 9.24 4.35 -14.66
N LEU A 78 8.11 4.30 -13.97
CA LEU A 78 7.32 3.09 -13.74
C LEU A 78 6.09 3.06 -14.64
N ALA A 79 5.58 1.86 -14.92
CA ALA A 79 4.49 1.58 -15.84
C ALA A 79 3.12 1.71 -15.14
N GLU A 80 2.53 2.90 -15.16
CA GLU A 80 1.16 3.15 -14.66
C GLU A 80 0.13 2.20 -15.24
N TYR A 81 0.17 1.97 -16.55
CA TYR A 81 -0.85 1.18 -17.22
C TYR A 81 -0.68 -0.32 -16.96
N HIS A 82 0.52 -0.77 -16.56
CA HIS A 82 0.66 -2.16 -16.10
C HIS A 82 -0.19 -2.39 -14.84
N LEU A 83 -0.12 -1.47 -13.86
CA LEU A 83 -1.00 -1.50 -12.69
C LEU A 83 -2.47 -1.44 -13.12
N ASP A 84 -2.84 -0.53 -14.01
CA ASP A 84 -4.23 -0.38 -14.47
C ASP A 84 -4.79 -1.68 -15.12
N TRP A 85 -4.04 -2.30 -16.03
CA TRP A 85 -4.43 -3.55 -16.68
C TRP A 85 -4.50 -4.73 -15.71
N TRP A 86 -3.54 -4.82 -14.78
CA TRP A 86 -3.29 -6.04 -14.00
C TRP A 86 -3.62 -5.93 -12.51
N ASN A 87 -4.39 -4.92 -12.11
CA ASN A 87 -4.72 -4.66 -10.71
C ASN A 87 -5.49 -5.80 -10.02
N GLY A 88 -6.21 -6.62 -10.79
CA GLY A 88 -6.94 -7.79 -10.29
C GLY A 88 -8.43 -7.57 -10.02
N PHE A 89 -8.89 -6.31 -10.04
CA PHE A 89 -10.26 -5.89 -9.72
C PHE A 89 -11.09 -5.59 -10.96
N ASN A 90 -10.51 -5.71 -12.15
CA ASN A 90 -11.14 -5.24 -13.39
C ASN A 90 -11.68 -6.41 -14.22
N GLU A 91 -12.54 -6.09 -15.18
CA GLU A 91 -13.17 -7.08 -16.07
C GLU A 91 -12.18 -7.80 -17.01
N HIS A 92 -10.97 -7.26 -17.16
CA HIS A 92 -9.90 -7.84 -17.96
C HIS A 92 -9.15 -8.95 -17.21
N PHE A 93 -8.83 -8.73 -15.94
CA PHE A 93 -8.00 -9.62 -15.15
C PHE A 93 -8.39 -9.67 -13.68
N ASN A 94 -8.65 -10.89 -13.22
CA ASN A 94 -8.79 -11.29 -11.83
C ASN A 94 -8.28 -12.72 -11.74
N SER A 95 -7.26 -12.99 -10.92
CA SER A 95 -6.65 -14.32 -10.84
C SER A 95 -7.46 -15.31 -10.01
N ASP A 96 -8.41 -14.83 -9.20
CA ASP A 96 -9.30 -15.69 -8.44
C ASP A 96 -10.40 -16.28 -9.33
N ILE A 97 -10.81 -15.57 -10.39
CA ILE A 97 -11.88 -16.03 -11.28
C ILE A 97 -11.48 -15.91 -12.76
N SER A 98 -11.49 -17.05 -13.46
CA SER A 98 -11.22 -17.11 -14.90
C SER A 98 -12.45 -17.59 -15.69
N PRO A 99 -12.96 -16.81 -16.65
CA PRO A 99 -12.58 -15.43 -16.97
C PRO A 99 -13.14 -14.41 -15.96
N ALA A 100 -12.45 -13.27 -15.77
CA ALA A 100 -12.82 -12.24 -14.79
C ALA A 100 -14.26 -11.70 -15.00
N LYS A 101 -14.60 -11.24 -16.21
CA LYS A 101 -15.96 -10.85 -16.68
C LYS A 101 -16.77 -9.85 -15.81
N GLN A 102 -16.25 -9.42 -14.67
CA GLN A 102 -16.87 -8.55 -13.68
C GLN A 102 -15.77 -7.74 -12.99
N GLY A 103 -16.11 -6.56 -12.49
CA GLY A 103 -15.17 -5.66 -11.83
C GLY A 103 -15.19 -4.27 -12.44
N LEU A 104 -14.12 -3.51 -12.20
CA LEU A 104 -13.87 -2.20 -12.77
C LEU A 104 -13.70 -2.30 -14.30
N SER A 105 -14.10 -1.26 -15.02
CA SER A 105 -13.67 -1.11 -16.42
C SER A 105 -12.21 -0.64 -16.44
N VAL A 106 -11.41 -1.23 -17.32
CA VAL A 106 -10.01 -0.82 -17.49
C VAL A 106 -9.97 0.65 -17.91
N HIS A 107 -9.00 1.41 -17.42
CA HIS A 107 -8.85 2.85 -17.62
C HIS A 107 -9.93 3.72 -16.95
N GLU A 108 -10.86 3.17 -16.17
CA GLU A 108 -12.00 3.93 -15.62
C GLU A 108 -12.04 3.85 -14.09
N GLY A 109 -10.93 4.19 -13.43
CA GLY A 109 -10.88 4.38 -11.97
C GLY A 109 -10.12 3.30 -11.21
N GLY A 110 -10.07 3.50 -9.89
CA GLY A 110 -9.30 2.72 -8.92
C GLY A 110 -8.89 3.59 -7.74
N ASP A 111 -8.37 2.96 -6.68
CA ASP A 111 -7.95 3.63 -5.46
C ASP A 111 -6.60 3.09 -4.94
N TYR A 112 -6.09 3.65 -3.84
CA TYR A 112 -4.82 3.21 -3.29
C TYR A 112 -4.86 1.85 -2.59
N LEU A 113 -6.04 1.31 -2.24
CA LEU A 113 -6.18 -0.07 -1.77
C LEU A 113 -6.05 -1.06 -2.93
N VAL A 114 -6.62 -0.73 -4.09
CA VAL A 114 -6.40 -1.46 -5.36
C VAL A 114 -4.92 -1.44 -5.73
N ALA A 115 -4.26 -0.28 -5.65
CA ALA A 115 -2.83 -0.17 -5.87
C ALA A 115 -2.02 -1.03 -4.89
N ALA A 116 -2.33 -0.97 -3.59
CA ALA A 116 -1.64 -1.75 -2.57
C ALA A 116 -1.80 -3.27 -2.78
N ALA A 117 -2.99 -3.73 -3.14
CA ALA A 117 -3.21 -5.12 -3.50
C ALA A 117 -2.29 -5.55 -4.66
N TYR A 118 -2.24 -4.78 -5.75
CA TYR A 118 -1.34 -5.04 -6.88
C TYR A 118 0.14 -5.08 -6.45
N LEU A 119 0.61 -4.06 -5.74
CA LEU A 119 2.01 -3.93 -5.34
C LEU A 119 2.44 -5.06 -4.39
N SER A 120 1.55 -5.49 -3.50
CA SER A 120 1.81 -6.58 -2.55
C SER A 120 2.06 -7.94 -3.21
N ARG A 121 1.72 -8.09 -4.51
CA ARG A 121 1.87 -9.34 -5.29
C ARG A 121 3.10 -9.38 -6.20
N GLY A 122 4.01 -8.41 -6.07
CA GLY A 122 5.26 -8.41 -6.86
C GLY A 122 5.70 -7.05 -7.40
N GLY A 123 5.17 -5.96 -6.85
CA GLY A 123 5.70 -4.61 -7.08
C GLY A 123 5.34 -3.96 -8.42
N ALA A 124 5.77 -2.70 -8.55
CA ALA A 124 5.59 -1.87 -9.74
C ALA A 124 6.53 -2.31 -10.86
N VAL A 125 6.05 -2.32 -12.10
CA VAL A 125 6.85 -2.66 -13.28
C VAL A 125 7.50 -1.38 -13.83
N ARG A 126 8.74 -1.46 -14.30
CA ARG A 126 9.41 -0.37 -15.00
C ARG A 126 8.72 -0.08 -16.34
N ASP A 127 8.62 1.20 -16.69
CA ASP A 127 7.96 1.69 -17.91
C ASP A 127 8.43 0.96 -19.18
N LEU A 128 9.75 0.87 -19.38
CA LEU A 128 10.38 0.21 -20.53
C LEU A 128 9.96 -1.25 -20.72
N ASP A 129 9.54 -1.91 -19.66
CA ASP A 129 9.21 -3.33 -19.69
C ASP A 129 7.72 -3.57 -19.93
N GLY A 130 6.84 -2.67 -19.47
CA GLY A 130 5.40 -2.96 -19.38
C GLY A 130 4.45 -1.79 -19.52
N GLN A 131 4.87 -0.61 -19.97
CA GLN A 131 3.95 0.51 -20.17
C GLN A 131 3.18 0.38 -21.49
N SER A 132 1.84 0.34 -21.43
CA SER A 132 0.98 0.46 -22.60
C SER A 132 -0.47 0.79 -22.23
N PHE A 133 -0.98 1.93 -22.70
CA PHE A 133 -2.40 2.29 -22.55
C PHE A 133 -3.27 1.47 -23.51
N SER A 134 -2.94 1.49 -24.81
CA SER A 134 -3.81 0.98 -25.88
C SER A 134 -3.97 -0.54 -25.93
N SER A 135 -3.05 -1.30 -25.34
CA SER A 135 -3.09 -2.75 -25.34
C SER A 135 -2.47 -3.32 -24.08
N ALA A 136 -3.10 -4.35 -23.51
CA ALA A 136 -2.57 -5.02 -22.32
C ALA A 136 -1.13 -5.53 -22.56
N PRO A 137 -0.12 -5.00 -21.84
CA PRO A 137 1.25 -5.51 -21.89
C PRO A 137 1.31 -6.89 -21.25
N LYS A 138 2.39 -7.67 -21.41
CA LYS A 138 2.47 -8.96 -20.71
C LYS A 138 2.32 -8.76 -19.19
N PHE A 139 1.51 -9.61 -18.55
CA PHE A 139 1.36 -9.60 -17.10
C PHE A 139 2.70 -9.83 -16.39
N HIS A 140 3.47 -10.81 -16.87
CA HIS A 140 4.78 -11.17 -16.35
C HIS A 140 5.75 -11.52 -17.48
N ALA A 141 7.02 -11.17 -17.30
CA ALA A 141 8.15 -11.73 -18.04
C ALA A 141 9.39 -11.70 -17.15
N ASP A 142 10.27 -12.69 -17.29
CA ASP A 142 11.50 -12.81 -16.48
C ASP A 142 12.47 -11.64 -16.70
N THR A 143 12.32 -10.91 -17.82
CA THR A 143 13.10 -9.72 -18.13
C THR A 143 12.57 -8.46 -17.45
N TYR A 144 11.40 -8.49 -16.81
CA TYR A 144 10.79 -7.30 -16.23
C TYR A 144 11.54 -6.84 -15.00
N HIS A 145 11.72 -5.53 -14.93
CA HIS A 145 12.23 -4.86 -13.78
C HIS A 145 11.09 -4.48 -12.84
N ARG A 146 11.04 -5.13 -11.68
CA ARG A 146 9.98 -4.98 -10.68
C ARG A 146 10.49 -4.33 -9.40
N TYR A 147 9.81 -3.31 -8.92
CA TYR A 147 10.12 -2.59 -7.70
C TYR A 147 9.08 -2.88 -6.63
N TYR A 148 9.50 -3.63 -5.62
CA TYR A 148 8.67 -4.04 -4.50
C TYR A 148 8.58 -2.92 -3.47
N VAL A 149 7.36 -2.63 -3.02
CA VAL A 149 7.11 -1.66 -1.96
C VAL A 149 6.93 -2.43 -0.67
N ARG A 150 7.87 -2.29 0.27
CA ARG A 150 7.79 -3.03 1.53
C ARG A 150 6.73 -2.48 2.48
N ASP A 151 6.50 -1.17 2.44
CA ASP A 151 5.55 -0.49 3.32
C ASP A 151 4.68 0.51 2.56
N ILE A 152 3.36 0.42 2.76
CA ILE A 152 2.36 1.38 2.26
C ILE A 152 1.56 1.85 3.46
N GLU A 153 1.75 3.10 3.86
CA GLU A 153 1.18 3.66 5.08
C GLU A 153 0.07 4.66 4.78
N TRP A 154 -1.09 4.44 5.40
CA TRP A 154 -2.17 5.40 5.47
C TRP A 154 -1.90 6.33 6.63
N LEU A 155 -1.49 7.55 6.30
CA LEU A 155 -1.24 8.61 7.26
C LEU A 155 -2.54 9.29 7.72
N THR A 156 -3.67 8.79 7.24
CA THR A 156 -5.02 9.25 7.57
C THR A 156 -5.64 8.32 8.61
N ALA A 157 -5.60 8.70 9.87
CA ALA A 157 -6.32 7.97 10.92
C ALA A 157 -6.97 8.95 11.92
N GLY A 158 -8.26 9.22 11.72
CA GLY A 158 -9.15 9.87 12.69
C GLY A 158 -9.22 11.41 12.65
N GLU A 159 -10.30 11.95 13.22
CA GLU A 159 -10.59 13.40 13.35
C GLU A 159 -9.57 14.08 14.29
N GLN A 160 -8.41 14.53 13.79
CA GLN A 160 -7.66 15.67 14.35
C GLN A 160 -6.40 16.02 13.55
N ASN A 161 -5.97 17.29 13.68
CA ASN A 161 -4.86 18.02 13.02
C ASN A 161 -3.44 17.39 13.12
N GLN A 162 -3.27 16.13 13.54
CA GLN A 162 -1.97 15.46 13.60
C GLN A 162 -1.44 15.06 12.20
N THR A 163 -2.34 14.94 11.21
CA THR A 163 -2.01 14.49 9.84
C THR A 163 -1.06 15.42 9.07
N ILE A 164 -1.11 16.74 9.26
CA ILE A 164 -0.26 17.66 8.48
C ILE A 164 1.23 17.42 8.77
N ASN A 165 1.59 17.27 10.05
CA ASN A 165 2.99 17.05 10.41
C ASN A 165 3.46 15.65 10.00
N ASP A 166 2.61 14.63 10.11
CA ASP A 166 2.94 13.28 9.64
C ASP A 166 3.17 13.25 8.13
N ILE A 167 2.34 13.95 7.36
CA ILE A 167 2.53 14.11 5.90
C ILE A 167 3.82 14.88 5.60
N LYS A 168 4.11 15.96 6.33
CA LYS A 168 5.39 16.70 6.17
C LYS A 168 6.59 15.80 6.47
N ASN A 169 6.54 15.02 7.54
CA ASN A 169 7.59 14.08 7.91
C ASN A 169 7.76 13.00 6.82
N ALA A 170 6.66 12.41 6.36
CA ALA A 170 6.69 11.45 5.26
C ALA A 170 7.27 12.06 3.97
N LEU A 171 6.95 13.31 3.63
CA LEU A 171 7.55 14.00 2.49
C LEU A 171 9.07 14.17 2.64
N MET A 172 9.53 14.55 3.83
CA MET A 172 10.96 14.74 4.08
C MET A 172 11.73 13.42 4.02
N GLU A 173 11.19 12.38 4.66
CA GLU A 173 11.84 11.08 4.86
C GLU A 173 11.67 10.15 3.66
N ASN A 174 10.43 9.99 3.18
CA ASN A 174 10.05 8.95 2.23
C ASN A 174 9.84 9.47 0.80
N GLY A 175 9.63 10.78 0.64
CA GLY A 175 9.34 11.40 -0.66
C GLY A 175 7.84 11.60 -0.88
N VAL A 176 7.43 11.65 -2.14
CA VAL A 176 6.06 12.01 -2.55
C VAL A 176 4.98 11.19 -1.85
N VAL A 177 3.90 11.88 -1.44
CA VAL A 177 2.71 11.30 -0.79
C VAL A 177 1.52 11.37 -1.75
N GLY A 178 0.84 10.25 -1.96
CA GLY A 178 -0.38 10.20 -2.76
C GLY A 178 -1.57 10.83 -2.02
N THR A 179 -2.40 11.59 -2.74
CA THR A 179 -3.63 12.19 -2.22
C THR A 179 -4.75 12.16 -3.28
N ALA A 180 -5.95 12.58 -2.91
CA ALA A 180 -7.08 12.73 -3.80
C ALA A 180 -7.77 14.08 -3.60
N LEU A 181 -8.48 14.53 -4.63
CA LEU A 181 -9.35 15.70 -4.60
C LEU A 181 -10.61 15.46 -5.44
N ASP A 182 -11.62 16.27 -5.21
CA ASP A 182 -12.73 16.44 -6.15
C ASP A 182 -12.38 17.51 -7.18
N TRP A 183 -11.85 17.11 -8.33
CA TRP A 183 -11.55 18.08 -9.37
C TRP A 183 -12.84 18.66 -9.98
N ASP A 184 -13.15 19.89 -9.59
CA ASP A 184 -14.07 20.79 -10.27
C ASP A 184 -13.41 22.16 -10.48
N SER A 185 -13.56 22.70 -11.68
CA SER A 185 -13.14 24.06 -12.04
C SER A 185 -13.70 25.14 -11.10
N ALA A 186 -14.86 24.92 -10.47
CA ALA A 186 -15.45 25.82 -9.49
C ALA A 186 -14.59 26.00 -8.24
N PHE A 187 -13.78 24.99 -7.88
CA PHE A 187 -12.87 25.02 -6.74
C PHE A 187 -11.45 25.48 -7.11
N TYR A 188 -11.16 25.65 -8.40
CA TYR A 188 -9.83 25.98 -8.91
C TYR A 188 -9.69 27.45 -9.33
N SER A 189 -8.68 28.14 -8.80
CA SER A 189 -8.30 29.49 -9.24
C SER A 189 -7.14 29.42 -10.23
N SER A 190 -7.43 29.50 -11.52
CA SER A 190 -6.40 29.49 -12.57
C SER A 190 -5.40 30.64 -12.46
N SER A 191 -5.84 31.82 -12.02
CA SER A 191 -4.98 33.00 -11.82
C SER A 191 -3.94 32.84 -10.71
N LYS A 192 -4.24 32.00 -9.70
CA LYS A 192 -3.38 31.77 -8.53
C LYS A 192 -2.77 30.37 -8.52
N ASN A 193 -3.22 29.49 -9.42
CA ASN A 193 -2.87 28.09 -9.49
C ASN A 193 -3.12 27.37 -8.14
N THR A 194 -4.27 27.67 -7.52
CA THR A 194 -4.65 27.19 -6.19
C THR A 194 -6.04 26.53 -6.22
N PHE A 195 -6.19 25.45 -5.46
CA PHE A 195 -7.40 24.65 -5.36
C PHE A 195 -7.90 24.61 -3.90
N TYR A 196 -9.22 24.67 -3.73
CA TYR A 196 -9.86 24.52 -2.43
C TYR A 196 -11.34 24.12 -2.58
N GLN A 197 -11.65 22.88 -2.21
CA GLN A 197 -13.02 22.41 -1.98
C GLN A 197 -13.42 22.69 -0.52
N PRO A 198 -14.48 23.47 -0.24
CA PRO A 198 -14.91 23.74 1.13
C PRO A 198 -15.54 22.51 1.78
N ALA A 199 -15.40 22.39 3.11
CA ALA A 199 -15.95 21.28 3.88
C ALA A 199 -17.48 21.12 3.78
N SER A 200 -18.20 22.19 3.41
CA SER A 200 -19.66 22.17 3.20
C SER A 200 -20.08 21.57 1.85
N SER A 201 -19.14 21.30 0.93
CA SER A 201 -19.45 20.63 -0.33
C SER A 201 -19.89 19.19 -0.06
N GLU A 202 -20.88 18.69 -0.80
CA GLU A 202 -21.31 17.28 -0.72
C GLU A 202 -20.53 16.38 -1.69
N GLU A 203 -19.79 16.97 -2.64
CA GLU A 203 -19.07 16.24 -3.68
C GLU A 203 -17.93 15.37 -3.13
N LEU A 204 -17.72 14.21 -3.76
CA LEU A 204 -16.75 13.20 -3.38
C LEU A 204 -15.50 13.28 -4.27
N PRO A 205 -14.32 12.84 -3.80
CA PRO A 205 -13.10 12.92 -4.59
C PRO A 205 -13.23 12.12 -5.89
N ASN A 206 -12.79 12.69 -7.01
CA ASN A 206 -12.86 12.10 -8.35
C ASN A 206 -11.50 12.03 -9.07
N HIS A 207 -10.45 12.60 -8.46
CA HIS A 207 -9.11 12.71 -9.04
C HIS A 207 -8.04 12.42 -8.00
N ALA A 208 -6.91 11.85 -8.43
CA ALA A 208 -5.76 11.55 -7.57
C ALA A 208 -4.53 12.31 -8.06
N VAL A 209 -3.76 12.82 -7.12
CA VAL A 209 -2.57 13.64 -7.37
C VAL A 209 -1.51 13.38 -6.30
N SER A 210 -0.34 13.97 -6.47
CA SER A 210 0.83 13.70 -5.63
C SER A 210 1.28 14.94 -4.88
N ILE A 211 1.26 14.92 -3.55
CA ILE A 211 1.84 15.96 -2.71
C ILE A 211 3.36 15.83 -2.81
N ILE A 212 4.04 16.93 -3.12
CA ILE A 212 5.49 16.98 -3.31
C ILE A 212 6.19 18.02 -2.42
N GLY A 213 5.44 18.74 -1.59
CA GLY A 213 5.94 19.84 -0.79
C GLY A 213 4.82 20.64 -0.17
N TRP A 214 5.18 21.76 0.46
CA TRP A 214 4.23 22.62 1.13
C TRP A 214 4.75 24.04 1.35
N ASP A 215 3.84 24.95 1.71
CA ASP A 215 4.14 26.30 2.20
C ASP A 215 3.03 26.73 3.18
N ASP A 216 3.39 26.88 4.46
CA ASP A 216 2.49 27.27 5.55
C ASP A 216 1.94 28.70 5.39
N ASN A 217 2.61 29.53 4.58
CA ASN A 217 2.18 30.90 4.30
C ASN A 217 1.42 31.05 2.99
N LYS A 218 1.23 29.97 2.21
CA LYS A 218 0.52 30.04 0.94
C LYS A 218 -0.92 30.49 1.15
N ILE A 219 -1.32 31.54 0.45
CA ILE A 219 -2.70 32.04 0.44
C ILE A 219 -3.47 31.35 -0.68
N THR A 220 -4.58 30.73 -0.34
CA THR A 220 -5.52 30.08 -1.27
C THR A 220 -6.90 30.76 -1.18
N GLN A 221 -7.94 30.13 -1.74
CA GLN A 221 -9.33 30.54 -1.55
C GLN A 221 -9.84 30.24 -0.13
N ALA A 222 -9.13 29.42 0.65
CA ALA A 222 -9.55 29.02 1.99
C ALA A 222 -9.41 30.14 3.03
N PRO A 223 -10.13 30.06 4.17
CA PRO A 223 -10.07 31.08 5.21
C PRO A 223 -8.69 31.26 5.86
N ASN A 224 -7.88 30.19 5.88
CA ASN A 224 -6.58 30.14 6.54
C ASN A 224 -5.47 29.86 5.52
N LYS A 225 -4.24 30.30 5.84
CA LYS A 225 -3.05 30.05 5.03
C LYS A 225 -2.53 28.63 5.21
N GLY A 226 -1.79 28.16 4.21
CA GLY A 226 -1.17 26.85 4.21
C GLY A 226 -1.68 26.01 3.05
N ALA A 227 -0.75 25.46 2.27
CA ALA A 227 -1.10 24.62 1.14
C ALA A 227 -0.01 23.59 0.83
N TRP A 228 -0.47 22.47 0.29
CA TRP A 228 0.33 21.45 -0.34
C TRP A 228 0.74 21.90 -1.75
N LEU A 229 2.02 21.73 -2.08
CA LEU A 229 2.49 21.77 -3.47
C LEU A 229 2.25 20.40 -4.08
N VAL A 230 1.61 20.36 -5.24
CA VAL A 230 1.08 19.12 -5.82
C VAL A 230 1.53 18.96 -7.27
N LYS A 231 1.96 17.75 -7.62
CA LYS A 231 2.22 17.25 -8.98
C LYS A 231 0.95 16.62 -9.53
N ASN A 232 0.49 17.10 -10.68
CA ASN A 232 -0.63 16.54 -11.43
C ASN A 232 -0.14 15.59 -12.54
N SER A 233 -1.08 14.92 -13.21
CA SER A 233 -0.84 13.96 -14.30
C SER A 233 -1.50 14.39 -15.62
N TRP A 234 -1.63 15.69 -15.88
CA TRP A 234 -2.18 16.22 -17.15
C TRP A 234 -1.13 16.88 -18.04
N GLY A 235 0.12 16.44 -17.92
CA GLY A 235 1.24 16.98 -18.68
C GLY A 235 1.70 18.36 -18.23
N THR A 236 2.85 18.78 -18.74
CA THR A 236 3.51 20.04 -18.38
C THR A 236 2.82 21.28 -18.97
N GLY A 237 1.87 21.12 -19.89
CA GLY A 237 1.11 22.24 -20.47
C GLY A 237 0.00 22.75 -19.55
N TRP A 238 -0.34 21.99 -18.51
CA TRP A 238 -1.42 22.32 -17.59
C TRP A 238 -0.90 23.02 -16.32
N GLY A 239 -1.69 23.93 -15.74
CA GLY A 239 -1.33 24.64 -14.50
C GLY A 239 0.02 25.35 -14.59
N GLU A 240 0.82 25.26 -13.53
CA GLU A 240 2.20 25.77 -13.52
C GLU A 240 3.17 24.63 -13.83
N LYS A 241 3.31 24.31 -15.12
CA LYS A 241 4.16 23.21 -15.60
C LYS A 241 3.77 21.83 -15.07
N GLY A 242 2.48 21.60 -14.85
CA GLY A 242 1.93 20.37 -14.28
C GLY A 242 1.80 20.38 -12.76
N TYR A 243 2.11 21.51 -12.11
CA TYR A 243 2.01 21.66 -10.66
C TYR A 243 0.96 22.70 -10.28
N PHE A 244 0.41 22.56 -9.07
CA PHE A 244 -0.53 23.50 -8.47
C PHE A 244 -0.51 23.37 -6.94
N TRP A 245 -1.29 24.22 -6.27
CA TRP A 245 -1.38 24.24 -4.82
C TRP A 245 -2.75 23.82 -4.33
N ILE A 246 -2.84 22.92 -3.35
CA ILE A 246 -4.09 22.54 -2.69
C ILE A 246 -4.06 23.06 -1.25
N SER A 247 -5.09 23.78 -0.84
CA SER A 247 -5.21 24.25 0.56
C SER A 247 -5.09 23.10 1.56
N TYR A 248 -4.42 23.31 2.70
CA TYR A 248 -4.45 22.34 3.81
C TYR A 248 -5.86 22.07 4.34
N PHE A 249 -6.77 23.00 4.12
CA PHE A 249 -8.16 22.96 4.59
C PHE A 249 -9.12 22.38 3.56
N ASP A 250 -8.62 21.90 2.43
CA ASP A 250 -9.41 21.18 1.45
C ASP A 250 -10.20 20.02 2.09
N LYS A 251 -11.41 19.74 1.61
CA LYS A 251 -12.28 18.71 2.19
C LYS A 251 -11.67 17.31 2.10
N THR A 252 -10.97 16.99 1.02
CA THR A 252 -10.63 15.59 0.67
C THR A 252 -9.12 15.35 0.66
N SER A 253 -8.33 16.27 0.13
CA SER A 253 -6.87 16.11 0.08
C SER A 253 -6.28 16.09 1.49
N ALA A 254 -5.40 15.13 1.78
CA ALA A 254 -4.86 14.83 3.11
C ALA A 254 -5.87 14.36 4.19
N HIS A 255 -7.18 14.37 3.91
CA HIS A 255 -8.22 14.11 4.92
C HIS A 255 -9.10 12.89 4.63
N HIS A 256 -9.25 12.48 3.37
CA HIS A 256 -10.08 11.32 3.03
C HIS A 256 -9.52 10.03 3.65
N ILE A 257 -10.33 9.28 4.40
CA ILE A 257 -9.87 8.14 5.22
C ILE A 257 -9.13 7.04 4.43
N GLN A 258 -9.46 6.86 3.14
CA GLN A 258 -8.82 5.86 2.28
C GLN A 258 -7.86 6.45 1.24
N MET A 259 -7.94 7.76 1.00
CA MET A 259 -7.27 8.39 -0.17
C MET A 259 -6.55 9.70 0.14
N GLY A 260 -6.61 10.15 1.38
CA GLY A 260 -6.16 11.48 1.76
C GLY A 260 -4.65 11.59 1.76
N ALA A 261 -3.93 10.66 2.37
CA ALA A 261 -2.47 10.67 2.40
C ALA A 261 -1.89 9.26 2.50
N ILE A 262 -1.22 8.82 1.43
CA ILE A 262 -0.62 7.50 1.34
C ILE A 262 0.87 7.63 1.03
N SER A 263 1.70 7.08 1.91
CA SER A 263 3.15 7.02 1.74
C SER A 263 3.56 5.63 1.27
N PHE A 264 4.40 5.57 0.24
CA PHE A 264 5.00 4.35 -0.27
C PHE A 264 6.49 4.40 0.04
N LYS A 265 6.98 3.52 0.91
CA LYS A 265 8.37 3.59 1.39
C LYS A 265 9.07 2.24 1.38
N ASN A 266 10.39 2.30 1.63
CA ASN A 266 11.28 1.15 1.58
C ASN A 266 11.16 0.41 0.25
N VAL A 267 11.09 1.16 -0.86
CA VAL A 267 10.96 0.59 -2.19
C VAL A 267 12.31 0.03 -2.63
N GLU A 268 12.31 -1.23 -3.04
CA GLU A 268 13.51 -1.93 -3.46
C GLU A 268 13.27 -2.77 -4.72
N ARG A 269 14.34 -3.28 -5.30
CA ARG A 269 14.20 -4.26 -6.36
C ARG A 269 13.52 -5.52 -5.82
N LEU A 270 12.49 -6.03 -6.49
CA LEU A 270 11.88 -7.30 -6.10
C LEU A 270 12.96 -8.39 -6.09
N SER A 271 13.21 -8.92 -4.90
CA SER A 271 14.25 -9.91 -4.63
C SER A 271 13.68 -11.27 -4.24
N TYR A 272 12.37 -11.39 -4.04
CA TYR A 272 11.70 -12.63 -3.68
C TYR A 272 11.32 -13.44 -4.92
N ASP A 273 11.61 -14.74 -4.90
CA ASP A 273 11.26 -15.66 -5.98
C ASP A 273 9.79 -16.09 -5.91
N LYS A 274 9.22 -16.12 -4.69
CA LYS A 274 7.83 -16.53 -4.47
C LYS A 274 7.18 -15.75 -3.33
N ILE A 275 5.95 -15.28 -3.58
CA ILE A 275 5.06 -14.69 -2.58
C ILE A 275 3.84 -15.60 -2.45
N TYR A 276 3.69 -16.27 -1.32
CA TYR A 276 2.51 -17.06 -0.97
C TYR A 276 1.43 -16.13 -0.42
N THR A 277 0.22 -16.21 -0.98
CA THR A 277 -0.90 -15.33 -0.63
C THR A 277 -2.22 -16.05 -0.88
N HIS A 278 -3.23 -15.72 -0.08
CA HIS A 278 -4.61 -16.17 -0.25
C HIS A 278 -5.59 -14.99 -0.43
N ASP A 279 -5.07 -13.77 -0.35
CA ASP A 279 -5.78 -12.49 -0.31
C ASP A 279 -5.46 -11.70 -1.59
N TYR A 280 -5.97 -12.17 -2.73
CA TYR A 280 -5.64 -11.61 -4.03
C TYR A 280 -5.99 -10.11 -4.12
N HIS A 281 -7.12 -9.69 -3.54
CA HIS A 281 -7.57 -8.29 -3.53
C HIS A 281 -7.17 -7.52 -2.25
N GLY A 282 -6.33 -8.10 -1.40
CA GLY A 282 -5.80 -7.42 -0.22
C GLY A 282 -6.89 -6.93 0.75
N TRP A 283 -6.71 -5.75 1.33
CA TRP A 283 -7.55 -5.25 2.43
C TRP A 283 -8.94 -4.80 1.96
N ARG A 284 -9.96 -5.63 2.20
CA ARG A 284 -11.37 -5.34 1.86
C ARG A 284 -12.28 -5.20 3.05
N ASP A 285 -11.90 -5.78 4.17
CA ASP A 285 -12.62 -5.64 5.42
C ASP A 285 -11.66 -5.93 6.60
N THR A 286 -12.09 -5.64 7.82
CA THR A 286 -11.30 -5.83 9.04
C THR A 286 -12.07 -6.65 10.05
N LYS A 287 -11.49 -7.77 10.50
CA LYS A 287 -12.06 -8.57 11.57
C LYS A 287 -11.69 -7.98 12.93
N LEU A 288 -12.53 -7.07 13.41
CA LEU A 288 -12.35 -6.34 14.66
C LEU A 288 -12.31 -7.27 15.89
N GLY A 289 -11.55 -6.87 16.92
CA GLY A 289 -11.50 -7.56 18.22
C GLY A 289 -10.74 -8.89 18.25
N ILE A 290 -10.33 -9.41 17.09
CA ILE A 290 -9.47 -10.58 16.98
C ILE A 290 -8.01 -10.15 17.07
N THR A 291 -7.26 -10.72 18.01
CA THR A 291 -5.83 -10.43 18.19
C THR A 291 -4.92 -11.39 17.46
N GLU A 292 -5.33 -12.65 17.25
CA GLU A 292 -4.50 -13.69 16.66
C GLU A 292 -5.19 -14.31 15.42
N ALA A 293 -4.46 -14.33 14.31
CA ALA A 293 -4.88 -14.96 13.05
C ALA A 293 -3.69 -15.69 12.41
N PHE A 294 -3.94 -16.70 11.58
CA PHE A 294 -2.90 -17.32 10.78
C PHE A 294 -3.40 -17.73 9.39
N ASN A 295 -2.47 -17.76 8.43
CA ASN A 295 -2.67 -18.41 7.14
C ASN A 295 -1.86 -19.72 7.06
N ALA A 296 -2.46 -20.74 6.46
CA ALA A 296 -1.85 -22.04 6.20
C ALA A 296 -1.37 -22.11 4.75
N PHE A 297 -0.12 -22.52 4.53
CA PHE A 297 0.47 -22.63 3.22
C PHE A 297 1.12 -24.01 3.02
N THR A 298 1.39 -24.36 1.77
CA THR A 298 2.18 -25.51 1.39
C THR A 298 3.31 -25.04 0.48
N SER A 299 4.54 -25.36 0.85
CA SER A 299 5.73 -24.95 0.09
C SER A 299 5.77 -25.63 -1.28
N GLU A 300 6.06 -24.88 -2.33
CA GLU A 300 6.32 -25.39 -3.68
C GLU A 300 7.79 -25.83 -3.85
N GLY A 301 8.68 -25.33 -2.98
CA GLY A 301 10.06 -25.79 -2.81
C GLY A 301 10.98 -25.53 -4.00
N GLY A 302 10.86 -24.38 -4.68
CA GLY A 302 11.80 -23.93 -5.71
C GLY A 302 12.26 -24.95 -6.78
N PRO A 303 13.33 -24.64 -7.53
CA PRO A 303 13.90 -25.56 -8.52
C PRO A 303 14.58 -26.79 -7.90
N THR A 304 15.06 -26.70 -6.65
CA THR A 304 15.86 -27.75 -5.98
C THR A 304 15.05 -28.63 -5.04
N GLY A 305 13.75 -28.37 -4.86
CA GLY A 305 12.91 -29.01 -3.85
C GLY A 305 12.94 -28.30 -2.49
N LYS A 306 13.68 -27.19 -2.37
CA LYS A 306 13.76 -26.32 -1.19
C LYS A 306 13.55 -24.86 -1.54
N GLU A 307 13.09 -24.10 -0.55
CA GLU A 307 13.06 -22.63 -0.56
C GLU A 307 13.25 -22.12 0.88
N THR A 308 13.56 -20.84 1.05
CA THR A 308 13.76 -20.22 2.36
C THR A 308 12.75 -19.10 2.56
N LEU A 309 11.89 -19.21 3.57
CA LEU A 309 11.03 -18.12 4.02
C LEU A 309 11.88 -17.06 4.72
N LYS A 310 11.89 -15.86 4.14
CA LYS A 310 12.69 -14.72 4.57
C LYS A 310 11.86 -13.66 5.27
N SER A 311 10.67 -13.40 4.76
CA SER A 311 9.87 -12.27 5.20
C SER A 311 8.40 -12.62 5.21
N VAL A 312 7.63 -11.88 6.00
CA VAL A 312 6.18 -11.98 6.08
C VAL A 312 5.61 -10.60 5.91
N SER A 313 4.59 -10.48 5.06
CA SER A 313 3.86 -9.22 4.93
C SER A 313 2.43 -9.34 5.43
N PHE A 314 1.94 -8.31 6.09
CA PHE A 314 0.57 -8.26 6.62
C PHE A 314 0.08 -6.81 6.69
N ILE A 315 -1.20 -6.64 7.02
CA ILE A 315 -1.84 -5.32 7.09
C ILE A 315 -2.29 -5.02 8.52
N THR A 316 -1.94 -3.82 9.00
CA THR A 316 -2.43 -3.25 10.27
C THR A 316 -3.58 -2.30 9.97
N ALA A 317 -4.74 -2.53 10.59
CA ALA A 317 -5.92 -1.67 10.41
C ALA A 317 -6.00 -0.50 11.41
N ALA A 318 -4.99 -0.35 12.26
CA ALA A 318 -4.91 0.65 13.33
C ALA A 318 -3.50 1.21 13.43
N THR A 319 -3.35 2.34 14.11
CA THR A 319 -2.06 2.95 14.45
C THR A 319 -1.47 2.34 15.72
N ASP A 320 -0.18 2.56 15.94
CA ASP A 320 0.57 2.13 17.15
C ASP A 320 0.44 0.63 17.45
N VAL A 321 0.48 -0.20 16.42
CA VAL A 321 0.31 -1.65 16.55
C VAL A 321 1.65 -2.33 16.79
N LEU A 322 1.80 -2.95 17.97
CA LEU A 322 2.80 -4.00 18.20
C LEU A 322 2.33 -5.32 17.61
N TYR A 323 3.26 -6.08 17.04
CA TYR A 323 3.00 -7.39 16.43
C TYR A 323 3.94 -8.48 16.93
N LEU A 324 3.51 -9.74 16.75
CA LEU A 324 4.32 -10.94 16.84
C LEU A 324 4.03 -11.82 15.62
N ILE A 325 5.07 -12.22 14.91
CA ILE A 325 5.05 -13.16 13.78
C ILE A 325 5.64 -14.48 14.27
N SER A 326 4.86 -15.55 14.16
CA SER A 326 5.29 -16.89 14.54
C SER A 326 5.12 -17.84 13.36
N ILE A 327 6.16 -18.64 13.08
CA ILE A 327 6.12 -19.66 12.02
C ILE A 327 6.03 -21.04 12.66
N TYR A 328 5.04 -21.82 12.25
CA TYR A 328 4.81 -23.19 12.73
C TYR A 328 4.89 -24.21 11.59
N ARG A 329 5.21 -25.47 11.92
CA ARG A 329 5.24 -26.58 10.94
C ARG A 329 3.98 -27.44 10.96
N THR A 330 3.23 -27.41 12.07
CA THR A 330 2.15 -28.35 12.30
C THR A 330 0.90 -27.62 12.78
N PHE A 331 -0.24 -27.94 12.16
CA PHE A 331 -1.57 -27.62 12.70
C PHE A 331 -2.38 -28.90 12.79
N LYS A 332 -2.58 -29.39 14.02
CA LYS A 332 -3.24 -30.68 14.28
C LYS A 332 -4.08 -30.58 15.52
N ASN A 333 -5.22 -31.27 15.54
CA ASN A 333 -6.14 -31.28 16.68
C ASN A 333 -6.55 -29.87 17.17
N GLY A 334 -6.60 -28.90 16.25
CA GLY A 334 -6.93 -27.51 16.55
C GLY A 334 -5.84 -26.74 17.29
N GLN A 335 -4.58 -27.16 17.21
CA GLN A 335 -3.43 -26.50 17.84
C GLN A 335 -2.31 -26.26 16.83
N LEU A 336 -1.65 -25.11 16.93
CA LEU A 336 -0.39 -24.82 16.24
C LEU A 336 0.76 -25.41 17.07
N GLU A 337 1.60 -26.21 16.43
CA GLU A 337 2.69 -26.96 17.05
C GLU A 337 3.99 -26.76 16.24
N ASP A 338 5.14 -27.05 16.86
CA ASP A 338 6.46 -26.97 16.23
C ASP A 338 6.80 -25.55 15.71
N MET A 339 6.78 -24.57 16.61
CA MET A 339 7.23 -23.21 16.30
C MET A 339 8.72 -23.20 15.96
N VAL A 340 9.08 -22.62 14.81
CA VAL A 340 10.45 -22.60 14.28
C VAL A 340 11.03 -21.21 14.10
N SER A 341 10.22 -20.16 14.17
CA SER A 341 10.67 -18.77 14.10
C SER A 341 9.68 -17.87 14.84
N LEU A 342 10.20 -16.81 15.44
CA LEU A 342 9.47 -15.80 16.20
C LEU A 342 10.12 -14.44 15.95
N THR A 343 9.33 -13.45 15.56
CA THR A 343 9.78 -12.07 15.30
C THR A 343 8.76 -11.08 15.83
N ASP A 344 9.20 -10.08 16.57
CA ASP A 344 8.33 -9.02 17.10
C ASP A 344 8.75 -7.64 16.60
N GLY A 345 7.83 -6.69 16.74
CA GLY A 345 8.08 -5.30 16.37
C GLY A 345 6.82 -4.45 16.49
N GLY A 346 6.81 -3.30 15.83
CA GLY A 346 5.63 -2.45 15.78
C GLY A 346 5.65 -1.44 14.64
N PHE A 347 4.45 -0.99 14.28
CA PHE A 347 4.22 0.06 13.29
C PHE A 347 3.40 1.18 13.90
N HIS A 348 3.82 2.43 13.64
CA HIS A 348 3.08 3.60 14.10
C HIS A 348 1.84 3.86 13.24
N HIS A 349 1.94 3.71 11.92
CA HIS A 349 0.84 3.94 11.01
C HIS A 349 0.13 2.64 10.60
N SER A 350 -1.16 2.74 10.29
CA SER A 350 -1.89 1.66 9.63
C SER A 350 -1.41 1.47 8.20
N GLY A 351 -1.34 0.24 7.72
CA GLY A 351 -0.87 0.01 6.37
C GLY A 351 -0.52 -1.43 6.04
N PHE A 352 0.01 -1.61 4.83
CA PHE A 352 0.69 -2.82 4.41
C PHE A 352 2.16 -2.76 4.82
N HIS A 353 2.68 -3.85 5.38
CA HIS A 353 4.03 -3.91 5.93
C HIS A 353 4.71 -5.23 5.60
N THR A 354 6.02 -5.20 5.36
CA THR A 354 6.85 -6.39 5.11
C THR A 354 8.00 -6.49 6.10
N VAL A 355 7.94 -7.52 6.93
CA VAL A 355 8.88 -7.76 8.04
C VAL A 355 9.81 -8.91 7.68
N ASP A 356 11.11 -8.68 7.77
CA ASP A 356 12.09 -9.76 7.71
C ASP A 356 12.06 -10.57 9.00
N LEU A 357 12.09 -11.90 8.87
CA LEU A 357 12.13 -12.79 10.02
C LEU A 357 13.53 -12.76 10.64
N ASP A 358 13.61 -12.66 11.97
CA ASP A 358 14.86 -12.76 12.73
C ASP A 358 15.59 -14.07 12.44
N GLN A 359 14.82 -15.13 12.22
CA GLN A 359 15.30 -16.42 11.76
C GLN A 359 14.53 -16.86 10.51
N SER A 360 15.24 -16.91 9.38
CA SER A 360 14.70 -17.48 8.15
C SER A 360 14.44 -18.99 8.28
N VAL A 361 13.44 -19.49 7.55
CA VAL A 361 12.96 -20.88 7.69
C VAL A 361 13.10 -21.65 6.39
N GLU A 362 13.90 -22.73 6.37
CA GLU A 362 13.99 -23.63 5.20
C GLU A 362 12.70 -24.45 5.06
N LEU A 363 12.08 -24.41 3.88
CA LEU A 363 10.87 -25.14 3.54
C LEU A 363 11.20 -26.18 2.46
N ASN A 364 10.73 -27.42 2.67
CA ASN A 364 10.81 -28.47 1.66
C ASN A 364 9.51 -28.49 0.85
N LYS A 365 9.62 -28.80 -0.44
CA LYS A 365 8.47 -28.99 -1.32
C LYS A 365 7.41 -29.91 -0.69
N GLY A 366 6.16 -29.45 -0.71
CA GLY A 366 5.01 -30.16 -0.16
C GLY A 366 4.87 -30.08 1.36
N ALA A 367 5.82 -29.47 2.09
CA ALA A 367 5.70 -29.31 3.53
C ALA A 367 4.70 -28.18 3.86
N PRO A 368 3.77 -28.41 4.80
CA PRO A 368 2.93 -27.34 5.30
C PRO A 368 3.75 -26.38 6.18
N PHE A 369 3.32 -25.13 6.21
CA PHE A 369 3.78 -24.14 7.18
C PHE A 369 2.66 -23.15 7.46
N TYR A 370 2.68 -22.57 8.66
CA TYR A 370 1.62 -21.70 9.16
C TYR A 370 2.24 -20.40 9.64
N VAL A 371 1.72 -19.29 9.14
CA VAL A 371 2.20 -17.94 9.49
C VAL A 371 1.16 -17.31 10.40
N GLN A 372 1.45 -17.26 11.70
CA GLN A 372 0.59 -16.62 12.68
C GLN A 372 1.02 -15.18 12.91
N ILE A 373 0.05 -14.28 12.92
CA ILE A 373 0.21 -12.89 13.31
C ILE A 373 -0.62 -12.63 14.57
N LYS A 374 0.03 -12.07 15.59
CA LYS A 374 -0.63 -11.49 16.76
C LYS A 374 -0.49 -9.97 16.72
N LEU A 375 -1.59 -9.25 16.92
CA LEU A 375 -1.63 -7.79 16.95
C LEU A 375 -2.13 -7.31 18.32
N SER A 376 -1.43 -6.35 18.91
CA SER A 376 -1.75 -5.75 20.22
C SER A 376 -3.15 -5.15 20.30
N HIS A 377 -3.61 -4.48 19.24
CA HIS A 377 -4.94 -3.88 19.15
C HIS A 377 -5.98 -4.81 18.50
N GLY A 378 -5.56 -5.99 18.03
CA GLY A 378 -6.35 -6.84 17.15
C GLY A 378 -6.74 -6.14 15.84
N GLY A 379 -7.81 -6.61 15.19
CA GLY A 379 -8.27 -6.04 13.93
C GLY A 379 -7.43 -6.54 12.76
N HIS A 380 -7.67 -7.79 12.33
CA HIS A 380 -6.98 -8.38 11.19
C HIS A 380 -7.68 -8.03 9.89
N ALA A 381 -6.96 -7.39 8.97
CA ALA A 381 -7.42 -7.13 7.62
C ALA A 381 -7.61 -8.46 6.85
N PHE A 382 -8.66 -8.53 6.04
CA PHE A 382 -8.92 -9.68 5.18
C PHE A 382 -9.48 -9.26 3.82
N ASP A 383 -9.19 -10.09 2.82
CA ASP A 383 -9.81 -10.05 1.49
C ASP A 383 -11.16 -10.75 1.56
N LYS A 384 -12.12 -10.29 0.77
CA LYS A 384 -13.39 -10.96 0.48
C LYS A 384 -13.95 -10.44 -0.85
N THR A 385 -14.89 -11.17 -1.42
CA THR A 385 -15.75 -10.62 -2.48
C THR A 385 -16.31 -9.29 -2.01
N SER A 386 -16.02 -8.24 -2.76
CA SER A 386 -16.24 -6.86 -2.32
C SER A 386 -17.04 -6.07 -3.34
N ASP A 387 -17.83 -5.15 -2.81
CA ASP A 387 -18.51 -4.12 -3.60
C ASP A 387 -17.59 -2.89 -3.64
N VAL A 388 -17.14 -2.50 -4.83
CA VAL A 388 -16.16 -1.41 -5.03
C VAL A 388 -16.75 -0.30 -5.89
N PRO A 389 -16.47 0.99 -5.58
CA PRO A 389 -16.86 2.08 -6.46
C PRO A 389 -16.11 1.98 -7.79
N VAL A 390 -16.80 2.21 -8.91
CA VAL A 390 -16.18 2.15 -10.25
C VAL A 390 -15.22 3.31 -10.44
N LEU A 391 -15.70 4.52 -10.19
CA LEU A 391 -14.90 5.74 -10.18
C LEU A 391 -14.80 6.27 -8.75
N LEU A 392 -13.72 6.96 -8.46
CA LEU A 392 -13.60 7.73 -7.22
C LEU A 392 -14.77 8.70 -7.12
N GLY A 393 -15.52 8.62 -6.01
CA GLY A 393 -16.71 9.44 -5.78
C GLY A 393 -17.92 9.12 -6.67
N GLY A 394 -17.83 8.14 -7.56
CA GLY A 394 -18.93 7.72 -8.43
C GLY A 394 -20.02 6.94 -7.68
N SER A 395 -21.27 7.07 -8.14
CA SER A 395 -22.41 6.31 -7.59
C SER A 395 -22.49 4.88 -8.14
N SER A 396 -21.87 4.61 -9.29
CA SER A 396 -21.77 3.28 -9.87
C SER A 396 -20.77 2.43 -9.11
N ARG A 397 -21.20 1.23 -8.72
CA ARG A 397 -20.40 0.25 -8.01
C ARG A 397 -20.45 -1.10 -8.72
N THR A 398 -19.44 -1.93 -8.49
CA THR A 398 -19.29 -3.24 -9.13
C THR A 398 -18.83 -4.27 -8.11
N ILE A 399 -19.19 -5.52 -8.33
CA ILE A 399 -18.74 -6.63 -7.49
C ILE A 399 -17.43 -7.15 -8.03
N VAL A 400 -16.43 -7.26 -7.15
CA VAL A 400 -15.15 -7.91 -7.40
C VAL A 400 -15.11 -9.21 -6.62
N PRO A 401 -15.24 -10.37 -7.29
CA PRO A 401 -15.24 -11.67 -6.62
C PRO A 401 -13.84 -12.07 -6.14
N SER A 402 -13.76 -12.60 -4.91
CA SER A 402 -12.57 -13.27 -4.35
C SER A 402 -12.87 -14.74 -4.08
N ILE A 403 -11.85 -15.59 -4.12
CA ILE A 403 -11.97 -17.01 -3.76
C ILE A 403 -11.22 -17.32 -2.46
N ALA A 404 -11.85 -18.12 -1.60
CA ALA A 404 -11.20 -18.73 -0.46
C ALA A 404 -11.57 -20.22 -0.36
N LYS A 405 -10.65 -21.03 0.15
CA LYS A 405 -10.87 -22.46 0.41
C LYS A 405 -10.89 -22.74 1.91
N PRO A 406 -11.65 -23.77 2.34
CA PRO A 406 -11.57 -24.26 3.71
C PRO A 406 -10.13 -24.61 4.10
N GLY A 407 -9.71 -24.18 5.29
CA GLY A 407 -8.38 -24.47 5.83
C GLY A 407 -7.26 -23.52 5.40
N GLU A 408 -7.56 -22.41 4.72
CA GLU A 408 -6.55 -21.41 4.34
C GLU A 408 -6.28 -20.36 5.43
N SER A 409 -7.34 -19.82 6.04
CA SER A 409 -7.27 -18.69 6.99
C SER A 409 -8.01 -18.99 8.28
N PHE A 410 -7.37 -18.76 9.42
CA PHE A 410 -7.94 -19.02 10.75
C PHE A 410 -7.75 -17.84 11.69
N TYR A 411 -8.67 -17.71 12.64
CA TYR A 411 -8.55 -16.74 13.73
C TYR A 411 -8.86 -17.39 15.08
N LEU A 412 -8.23 -16.88 16.14
CA LEU A 412 -8.42 -17.41 17.48
C LEU A 412 -9.63 -16.74 18.12
N ASN A 413 -10.63 -17.54 18.49
CA ASN A 413 -11.83 -17.09 19.18
C ASN A 413 -12.05 -17.93 20.44
N ASN A 414 -12.06 -17.29 21.61
CA ASN A 414 -12.26 -17.97 22.90
C ASN A 414 -11.39 -19.23 23.08
N GLY A 415 -10.12 -19.15 22.66
CA GLY A 415 -9.15 -20.24 22.77
C GLY A 415 -9.25 -21.34 21.70
N THR A 416 -10.12 -21.17 20.69
CA THR A 416 -10.29 -22.13 19.59
C THR A 416 -9.98 -21.47 18.25
N TRP A 417 -9.21 -22.15 17.40
CA TRP A 417 -8.97 -21.72 16.02
C TRP A 417 -10.20 -21.97 15.16
N VAL A 418 -10.75 -20.89 14.59
CA VAL A 418 -11.93 -20.91 13.73
C VAL A 418 -11.51 -20.59 12.30
N ASP A 419 -11.89 -21.45 11.36
CA ASP A 419 -11.69 -21.24 9.93
C ASP A 419 -12.59 -20.10 9.44
N LEU A 420 -11.97 -19.03 8.91
CA LEU A 420 -12.67 -17.84 8.41
C LEU A 420 -13.62 -18.19 7.26
N ASN A 421 -13.29 -19.22 6.47
CA ASN A 421 -14.12 -19.69 5.36
C ASN A 421 -15.51 -20.18 5.83
N LYS A 422 -15.67 -20.56 7.10
CA LYS A 422 -16.97 -20.93 7.67
C LYS A 422 -17.91 -19.74 7.82
N GLU A 423 -17.38 -18.54 8.01
CA GLU A 423 -18.15 -17.31 8.11
C GLU A 423 -18.36 -16.67 6.74
N ASN A 424 -17.31 -16.64 5.92
CA ASN A 424 -17.37 -16.08 4.58
C ASN A 424 -16.55 -16.92 3.60
N LYS A 425 -17.25 -17.48 2.60
CA LYS A 425 -16.68 -18.40 1.61
C LYS A 425 -15.68 -17.77 0.63
N SER A 426 -15.54 -16.44 0.65
CA SER A 426 -14.60 -15.69 -0.17
C SER A 426 -13.47 -15.06 0.64
N ALA A 427 -13.40 -15.33 1.95
CA ALA A 427 -12.55 -14.55 2.85
C ALA A 427 -11.24 -15.23 3.24
N ASN A 428 -10.13 -14.48 3.14
CA ASN A 428 -8.80 -14.88 3.58
C ASN A 428 -8.07 -13.71 4.24
N PHE A 429 -7.30 -13.96 5.32
CA PHE A 429 -6.55 -12.89 5.98
C PHE A 429 -5.42 -12.36 5.09
N CYS A 430 -5.15 -11.07 5.21
CA CYS A 430 -4.07 -10.39 4.50
C CYS A 430 -2.71 -10.71 5.13
N ILE A 431 -2.26 -11.95 4.97
CA ILE A 431 -0.98 -12.47 5.46
C ILE A 431 -0.31 -13.17 4.30
N LYS A 432 0.90 -12.73 3.93
CA LYS A 432 1.69 -13.31 2.85
C LYS A 432 3.05 -13.77 3.35
N ALA A 433 3.59 -14.80 2.72
CA ALA A 433 4.89 -15.39 3.05
C ALA A 433 5.84 -15.26 1.86
N LEU A 434 7.01 -14.67 2.05
CA LEU A 434 7.94 -14.29 0.98
C LEU A 434 9.21 -15.12 1.06
N THR A 435 9.52 -15.84 -0.01
CA THR A 435 10.59 -16.86 -0.02
C THR A 435 11.58 -16.67 -1.17
N ASN A 436 12.76 -17.24 -0.98
CA ASN A 436 13.81 -17.35 -2.00
C ASN A 436 14.23 -18.80 -2.24
N TYR A 437 14.74 -19.10 -3.43
CA TYR A 437 15.21 -20.44 -3.81
C TYR A 437 16.66 -20.74 -3.48
#